data_AF-A0A549YGH5-F1
#
_entry.id   AF-A0A549YGH5-F1
#
_cell.length_a   1.000
_cell.length_b   1.000
_cell.length_c   1.000
_cell.angle_alpha   90.00
_cell.angle_beta   90.00
_cell.angle_gamma   90.00
#
_symmetry.space_group_name_H-M   'P 1'
#
loop_
_entity.id
_entity.type
_entity.pdbx_description
1 polymer ?
#
loop_
_entity_poly.entity_id
_entity_poly.type
_entity_poly.pdbx_seq_one_letter_code
_entity_poly.pdbx_strand_id
1 'polypeptide(L)'
;MISVFKPFWSYDIAKTEKWLSDMAAQGWSFVDMNTATRQFFFDKEIPEDVTFRIQYDKNAKLPVALENDGWHLVFQHRKWQVFRNDQPAQSIRTFPIRDGIIKRNRILMYVFGGVFLYHIFTFFIFLLINVLILTAGGDFHVEGSPFWVVTIAYWMVVWGLVPYSFIKLYRSLRRLKFGTRTNQTSEKPAETTGRTLTKWKFGWNYAPDKLEQWLMKMEKSGYNLMRINMFGLRFQFQEGTPKQISYCADYQNSHQPDYFDMHQQAGWRLMYSSEAFLSKWAIWAKAYQAGEAPPQLYSDNKHMRKHARRILITNLALFVPIIVIYIALIQMNINMAQTHGLDMNWILVFLLCFIIIEYAILLIKSLLYYRRVKKRVD
;
A
#
# COMPACT_ATOMS: atom_id res chain seq x y z
N MET A 1 19.06 -22.26 -28.62
CA MET A 1 17.96 -21.37 -28.22
C MET A 1 16.83 -22.11 -27.49
N ILE A 2 16.52 -21.71 -26.25
CA ILE A 2 15.31 -22.11 -25.51
C ILE A 2 14.42 -20.88 -25.29
N SER A 3 13.10 -21.09 -25.20
CA SER A 3 12.14 -20.03 -24.86
C SER A 3 11.47 -20.34 -23.53
N VAL A 4 11.46 -19.38 -22.62
CA VAL A 4 10.81 -19.51 -21.30
C VAL A 4 9.68 -18.49 -21.17
N PHE A 5 8.45 -18.97 -20.97
CA PHE A 5 7.30 -18.12 -20.70
C PHE A 5 7.27 -17.69 -19.23
N LYS A 6 7.26 -16.39 -18.98
CA LYS A 6 7.24 -15.82 -17.62
C LYS A 6 6.10 -14.82 -17.46
N PRO A 7 4.89 -15.27 -17.08
CA PRO A 7 3.76 -14.37 -16.91
C PRO A 7 4.03 -13.39 -15.76
N PHE A 8 3.55 -12.14 -15.92
CA PHE A 8 3.70 -11.08 -14.93
C PHE A 8 5.16 -10.74 -14.56
N TRP A 9 6.14 -11.02 -15.44
CA TRP A 9 7.55 -10.67 -15.22
C TRP A 9 7.76 -9.19 -14.86
N SER A 10 6.94 -8.30 -15.44
CA SER A 10 7.00 -6.86 -15.21
C SER A 10 6.39 -6.40 -13.88
N TYR A 11 5.70 -7.28 -13.14
CA TYR A 11 5.13 -6.93 -11.83
C TYR A 11 6.18 -6.98 -10.73
N ASP A 12 7.17 -7.87 -10.85
CA ASP A 12 8.21 -8.08 -9.84
C ASP A 12 9.58 -8.15 -10.51
N ILE A 13 10.04 -6.99 -10.97
CA ILE A 13 11.26 -6.87 -11.76
C ILE A 13 12.49 -7.35 -10.99
N ALA A 14 12.58 -7.11 -9.68
CA ALA A 14 13.71 -7.61 -8.89
C ALA A 14 13.80 -9.14 -8.89
N LYS A 15 12.66 -9.86 -8.87
CA LYS A 15 12.67 -11.32 -9.03
C LYS A 15 12.99 -11.75 -10.45
N THR A 16 12.56 -10.98 -11.45
CA THR A 16 12.88 -11.27 -12.85
C THR A 16 14.36 -11.07 -13.13
N GLU A 17 14.97 -9.99 -12.63
CA GLU A 17 16.41 -9.74 -12.71
C GLU A 17 17.21 -10.85 -12.04
N LYS A 18 16.86 -11.21 -10.79
CA LYS A 18 17.52 -12.32 -10.10
C LYS A 18 17.41 -13.61 -10.90
N TRP A 19 16.22 -13.90 -11.42
CA TRP A 19 16.01 -15.07 -12.26
C TRP A 19 16.86 -15.04 -13.55
N LEU A 20 17.05 -13.89 -14.19
CA LEU A 20 17.96 -13.78 -15.34
C LEU A 20 19.41 -14.08 -14.94
N SER A 21 19.86 -13.56 -13.81
CA SER A 21 21.19 -13.87 -13.25
C SER A 21 21.33 -15.37 -12.92
N ASP A 22 20.31 -15.96 -12.28
CA ASP A 22 20.29 -17.39 -11.96
C ASP A 22 20.31 -18.26 -13.24
N MET A 23 19.71 -17.81 -14.35
CA MET A 23 19.77 -18.48 -15.65
C MET A 23 21.17 -18.40 -16.27
N ALA A 24 21.82 -17.24 -16.23
CA ALA A 24 23.19 -17.07 -16.70
C ALA A 24 24.19 -17.91 -15.90
N ALA A 25 24.02 -17.99 -14.58
CA ALA A 25 24.82 -18.87 -13.71
C ALA A 25 24.62 -20.37 -13.99
N GLN A 26 23.56 -20.75 -14.71
CA GLN A 26 23.31 -22.11 -15.18
C GLN A 26 23.83 -22.36 -16.63
N GLY A 27 24.48 -21.37 -17.25
CA GLY A 27 24.95 -21.44 -18.63
C GLY A 27 23.89 -21.07 -19.68
N TRP A 28 22.89 -20.26 -19.31
CA TRP A 28 21.89 -19.73 -20.24
C TRP A 28 22.03 -18.22 -20.41
N SER A 29 22.55 -17.80 -21.55
CA SER A 29 22.75 -16.40 -21.90
C SER A 29 21.47 -15.78 -22.43
N PHE A 30 21.10 -14.61 -21.91
CA PHE A 30 19.90 -13.90 -22.31
C PHE A 30 20.11 -13.23 -23.69
N VAL A 31 19.27 -13.59 -24.65
CA VAL A 31 19.37 -13.10 -26.04
C VAL A 31 18.34 -12.02 -26.33
N ASP A 32 17.07 -12.33 -26.08
CA ASP A 32 15.96 -11.44 -26.45
C ASP A 32 14.71 -11.72 -25.58
N MET A 33 13.75 -10.80 -25.62
CA MET A 33 12.46 -10.97 -24.96
C MET A 33 11.32 -10.38 -25.78
N ASN A 34 10.27 -11.17 -25.98
CA ASN A 34 9.00 -10.65 -26.46
C ASN A 34 8.15 -10.15 -25.28
N THR A 35 8.05 -8.83 -25.15
CA THR A 35 7.30 -8.20 -24.06
C THR A 35 5.79 -8.45 -24.11
N ALA A 36 5.22 -8.71 -25.30
CA ALA A 36 3.79 -8.94 -25.51
C ALA A 36 3.40 -10.40 -25.19
N THR A 37 4.14 -11.37 -25.72
CA THR A 37 3.92 -12.80 -25.45
C THR A 37 4.53 -13.24 -24.12
N ARG A 38 5.35 -12.39 -23.47
CA ARG A 38 6.01 -12.62 -22.17
C ARG A 38 6.99 -13.80 -22.22
N GLN A 39 7.64 -13.99 -23.36
CA GLN A 39 8.64 -15.03 -23.59
C GLN A 39 10.04 -14.43 -23.58
N PHE A 40 10.97 -15.13 -22.95
CA PHE A 40 12.39 -14.82 -22.90
C PHE A 40 13.15 -15.89 -23.68
N PHE A 41 14.11 -15.47 -24.49
CA PHE A 41 14.91 -16.35 -25.34
C PHE A 41 16.34 -16.41 -24.81
N PHE A 42 16.88 -17.62 -24.73
CA PHE A 42 18.21 -17.88 -24.22
C PHE A 42 19.01 -18.80 -25.12
N ASP A 43 20.30 -18.58 -25.21
CA ASP A 43 21.25 -19.51 -25.82
C ASP A 43 22.12 -20.18 -24.78
N LYS A 44 22.62 -21.37 -25.12
CA LYS A 44 23.45 -22.15 -24.23
C LYS A 44 24.88 -21.63 -24.34
N GLU A 45 25.40 -21.12 -23.23
CA GLU A 45 26.75 -20.57 -23.11
C GLU A 45 27.42 -21.11 -21.84
N ILE A 46 28.63 -20.64 -21.58
CA ILE A 46 29.38 -20.98 -20.36
C ILE A 46 28.66 -20.32 -19.17
N PRO A 47 28.54 -21.00 -18.02
CA PRO A 47 28.02 -20.40 -16.80
C PRO A 47 28.80 -19.13 -16.39
N GLU A 48 28.08 -18.03 -16.20
CA GLU A 48 28.65 -16.74 -15.79
C GLU A 48 27.85 -16.10 -14.66
N ASP A 49 28.53 -15.46 -13.72
CA ASP A 49 27.92 -14.74 -12.61
C ASP A 49 27.74 -13.25 -12.98
N VAL A 50 26.66 -12.98 -13.71
CA VAL A 50 26.35 -11.63 -14.24
C VAL A 50 25.13 -11.03 -13.56
N THR A 51 25.09 -9.70 -13.50
CA THR A 51 23.97 -8.96 -12.92
C THR A 51 23.13 -8.28 -13.99
N PHE A 52 21.83 -8.59 -14.00
CA PHE A 52 20.87 -7.90 -14.87
C PHE A 52 20.11 -6.79 -14.16
N ARG A 53 19.81 -5.72 -14.90
CA ARG A 53 18.93 -4.64 -14.47
C ARG A 53 17.94 -4.28 -15.57
N ILE A 54 16.65 -4.27 -15.21
CA ILE A 54 15.60 -3.86 -16.13
C ILE A 54 15.21 -2.43 -15.81
N GLN A 55 15.04 -1.60 -16.83
CA GLN A 55 14.50 -0.25 -16.74
C GLN A 55 13.23 -0.08 -17.58
N TYR A 56 12.44 0.92 -17.20
CA TYR A 56 11.25 1.33 -17.92
C TYR A 56 11.30 2.83 -18.22
N ASP A 57 11.93 3.22 -19.32
CA ASP A 57 12.03 4.60 -19.79
C ASP A 57 11.94 4.65 -21.32
N LYS A 58 11.35 5.72 -21.86
CA LYS A 58 11.18 5.91 -23.31
C LYS A 58 12.51 6.28 -23.97
N ASN A 59 13.43 6.97 -23.27
CA ASN A 59 14.62 7.59 -23.85
C ASN A 59 15.87 7.57 -22.94
N ALA A 60 15.96 6.66 -21.96
CA ALA A 60 17.15 6.62 -21.10
C ALA A 60 18.34 6.10 -21.91
N LYS A 61 19.25 7.00 -22.29
CA LYS A 61 20.63 6.63 -22.62
C LYS A 61 21.33 6.31 -21.30
N LEU A 62 22.15 5.27 -21.30
CA LEU A 62 22.94 4.94 -20.12
C LEU A 62 23.92 6.11 -19.86
N PRO A 63 23.95 6.67 -18.64
CA PRO A 63 24.97 7.65 -18.27
C PRO A 63 26.37 7.05 -18.45
N VAL A 64 27.32 7.85 -18.95
CA VAL A 64 28.72 7.44 -19.16
C VAL A 64 29.35 6.82 -17.90
N ALA A 65 28.99 7.32 -16.71
CA ALA A 65 29.45 6.75 -15.44
C ALA A 65 29.04 5.28 -15.25
N LEU A 66 27.82 4.89 -15.69
CA LEU A 66 27.34 3.52 -15.58
C LEU A 66 27.97 2.62 -16.65
N GLU A 67 28.23 3.14 -17.85
CA GLU A 67 29.00 2.42 -18.88
C GLU A 67 30.42 2.11 -18.39
N ASN A 68 31.09 3.09 -17.77
CA ASN A 68 32.42 2.91 -17.17
C ASN A 68 32.42 1.90 -16.01
N ASP A 69 31.30 1.79 -15.28
CA ASP A 69 31.11 0.79 -14.22
C ASP A 69 30.69 -0.60 -14.76
N GLY A 70 30.75 -0.80 -16.08
CA GLY A 70 30.55 -2.10 -16.74
C GLY A 70 29.12 -2.41 -17.13
N TRP A 71 28.19 -1.45 -17.00
CA TRP A 71 26.82 -1.65 -17.49
C TRP A 71 26.75 -1.45 -19.00
N HIS A 72 26.14 -2.38 -19.71
CA HIS A 72 25.87 -2.24 -21.14
C HIS A 72 24.45 -2.73 -21.48
N LEU A 73 23.86 -2.17 -22.53
CA LEU A 73 22.51 -2.48 -22.97
C LEU A 73 22.50 -3.81 -23.74
N VAL A 74 21.68 -4.77 -23.31
CA VAL A 74 21.54 -6.07 -23.99
C VAL A 74 20.19 -6.22 -24.71
N PHE A 75 19.18 -5.45 -24.31
CA PHE A 75 17.87 -5.49 -24.97
C PHE A 75 17.15 -4.16 -24.85
N GLN A 76 16.48 -3.74 -25.92
CA GLN A 76 15.59 -2.58 -25.91
C GLN A 76 14.36 -2.83 -26.77
N HIS A 77 13.17 -2.68 -26.18
CA HIS A 77 11.91 -2.72 -26.90
C HIS A 77 10.91 -1.73 -26.31
N ARG A 78 10.46 -0.76 -27.12
CA ARG A 78 9.58 0.34 -26.71
C ARG A 78 10.17 1.10 -25.51
N LYS A 79 9.58 0.95 -24.33
CA LYS A 79 10.02 1.60 -23.08
C LYS A 79 10.83 0.65 -22.18
N TRP A 80 11.01 -0.60 -22.58
CA TRP A 80 11.73 -1.60 -21.81
C TRP A 80 13.17 -1.66 -22.27
N GLN A 81 14.09 -1.60 -21.31
CA GLN A 81 15.51 -1.76 -21.52
C GLN A 81 16.05 -2.77 -20.50
N VAL A 82 16.95 -3.64 -20.92
CA VAL A 82 17.67 -4.56 -20.04
C VAL A 82 19.15 -4.26 -20.19
N PHE A 83 19.79 -4.00 -19.06
CA PHE A 83 21.23 -3.81 -18.94
C PHE A 83 21.85 -5.02 -18.26
N ARG A 84 23.04 -5.38 -18.71
CA ARG A 84 23.89 -6.42 -18.15
C ARG A 84 25.15 -5.78 -17.59
N ASN A 85 25.63 -6.31 -16.48
CA ASN A 85 26.96 -6.07 -15.97
C ASN A 85 27.61 -7.44 -15.74
N ASP A 86 28.82 -7.63 -16.24
CA ASP A 86 29.50 -8.92 -16.20
C ASP A 86 30.09 -9.23 -14.82
N GLN A 87 29.90 -8.33 -13.86
CA GLN A 87 30.28 -8.53 -12.48
C GLN A 87 29.09 -8.99 -11.61
N PRO A 88 29.39 -9.74 -10.52
CA PRO A 88 28.38 -10.13 -9.55
C PRO A 88 27.84 -8.93 -8.77
N ALA A 89 26.61 -9.06 -8.28
CA ALA A 89 25.89 -7.94 -7.67
C ALA A 89 26.57 -7.33 -6.44
N GLN A 90 27.48 -8.05 -5.76
CA GLN A 90 28.20 -7.54 -4.59
C GLN A 90 29.36 -6.60 -4.94
N SER A 91 29.97 -6.72 -6.12
CA SER A 91 31.12 -5.87 -6.51
C SER A 91 30.71 -4.55 -7.16
N ILE A 92 29.45 -4.46 -7.62
CA ILE A 92 28.93 -3.28 -8.31
C ILE A 92 28.60 -2.17 -7.30
N ARG A 93 29.22 -1.00 -7.49
CA ARG A 93 29.02 0.17 -6.63
C ARG A 93 27.85 1.03 -7.04
N THR A 94 27.56 1.12 -8.34
CA THR A 94 26.53 1.99 -8.89
C THR A 94 25.48 1.19 -9.63
N PHE A 95 24.21 1.57 -9.44
CA PHE A 95 23.08 0.90 -10.07
C PHE A 95 22.25 1.90 -10.87
N PRO A 96 21.68 1.47 -12.01
CA PRO A 96 20.73 2.27 -12.75
C PRO A 96 19.48 2.62 -11.93
N ILE A 97 19.00 3.86 -12.06
CA ILE A 97 17.84 4.41 -11.33
C ILE A 97 16.54 3.68 -11.73
N ARG A 98 15.57 3.57 -10.82
CA ARG A 98 14.35 2.74 -10.95
C ARG A 98 13.03 3.52 -11.03
N ASP A 99 13.06 4.83 -11.21
CA ASP A 99 11.87 5.67 -11.07
C ASP A 99 10.77 5.35 -12.09
N GLY A 100 11.14 5.08 -13.33
CA GLY A 100 10.19 4.73 -14.39
C GLY A 100 9.38 3.46 -14.08
N ILE A 101 10.03 2.44 -13.52
CA ILE A 101 9.38 1.20 -13.07
C ILE A 101 8.45 1.47 -11.89
N ILE A 102 8.91 2.22 -10.91
CA ILE A 102 8.12 2.55 -9.72
C ILE A 102 6.87 3.33 -10.13
N LYS A 103 7.00 4.30 -11.04
CA LYS A 103 5.87 5.07 -11.56
C LYS A 103 4.87 4.19 -12.30
N ARG A 104 5.35 3.35 -13.22
CA ARG A 104 4.50 2.41 -13.98
C ARG A 104 3.74 1.45 -13.06
N ASN A 105 4.44 0.77 -12.15
CA ASN A 105 3.82 -0.23 -11.29
C ASN A 105 2.82 0.41 -10.33
N ARG A 106 3.04 1.66 -9.91
CA ARG A 106 2.09 2.43 -9.11
C ARG A 106 0.80 2.74 -9.88
N ILE A 107 0.92 3.17 -11.13
CA ILE A 107 -0.24 3.40 -12.00
C ILE A 107 -1.05 2.10 -12.16
N LEU A 108 -0.38 0.99 -12.49
CA LEU A 108 -1.06 -0.31 -12.63
C LEU A 108 -1.72 -0.75 -11.34
N MET A 109 -1.06 -0.56 -10.19
CA MET A 109 -1.65 -0.87 -8.89
C MET A 109 -2.94 -0.08 -8.66
N TYR A 110 -2.99 1.20 -9.00
CA TYR A 110 -4.21 2.00 -8.86
C TYR A 110 -5.30 1.59 -9.85
N VAL A 111 -4.94 1.24 -11.09
CA VAL A 111 -5.91 0.73 -12.07
C VAL A 111 -6.55 -0.56 -11.56
N PHE A 112 -5.76 -1.57 -11.19
CA PHE A 112 -6.31 -2.81 -10.64
C PHE A 112 -7.04 -2.59 -9.31
N GLY A 113 -6.57 -1.68 -8.46
CA GLY A 113 -7.24 -1.33 -7.21
C GLY A 113 -8.61 -0.66 -7.43
N GLY A 114 -8.70 0.25 -8.41
CA GLY A 114 -9.96 0.90 -8.79
C GLY A 114 -10.96 -0.09 -9.37
N VAL A 115 -10.50 -0.95 -10.30
CA VAL A 115 -11.31 -2.04 -10.84
C VAL A 115 -11.77 -2.99 -9.74
N PHE A 116 -10.90 -3.35 -8.79
CA PHE A 116 -11.28 -4.19 -7.66
C PHE A 116 -12.35 -3.55 -6.78
N LEU A 117 -12.19 -2.27 -6.46
CA LEU A 117 -13.13 -1.51 -5.64
C LEU A 117 -14.49 -1.36 -6.33
N TYR A 118 -14.51 -1.15 -7.64
CA TYR A 118 -15.74 -1.15 -8.44
C TYR A 118 -16.47 -2.50 -8.36
N HIS A 119 -15.76 -3.62 -8.54
CA HIS A 119 -16.37 -4.94 -8.45
C HIS A 119 -16.91 -5.23 -7.04
N ILE A 120 -16.17 -4.86 -5.99
CA ILE A 120 -16.65 -4.93 -4.61
C ILE A 120 -17.94 -4.11 -4.46
N PHE A 121 -17.94 -2.86 -4.93
CA PHE A 121 -19.08 -1.96 -4.79
C PHE A 121 -20.33 -2.47 -5.51
N THR A 122 -20.19 -2.90 -6.77
CA THR A 122 -21.31 -3.48 -7.55
C THR A 122 -21.83 -4.77 -6.92
N PHE A 123 -20.95 -5.63 -6.42
CA PHE A 123 -21.35 -6.85 -5.71
C PHE A 123 -22.14 -6.53 -4.44
N PHE A 124 -21.68 -5.55 -3.65
CA PHE A 124 -22.40 -5.13 -2.43
C PHE A 124 -23.74 -4.46 -2.74
N ILE A 125 -23.86 -3.66 -3.80
CA ILE A 125 -25.15 -3.11 -4.23
C ILE A 125 -26.10 -4.23 -4.62
N PHE A 126 -25.64 -5.18 -5.43
CA PHE A 126 -26.48 -6.30 -5.83
C PHE A 126 -26.93 -7.10 -4.60
N LEU A 127 -26.00 -7.42 -3.70
CA LEU A 127 -26.31 -8.08 -2.43
C LEU A 127 -27.35 -7.30 -1.60
N LEU A 128 -27.19 -5.98 -1.48
CA LEU A 128 -28.11 -5.11 -0.74
C LEU A 128 -29.52 -5.12 -1.36
N ILE A 129 -29.63 -4.97 -2.68
CA ILE A 129 -30.91 -5.01 -3.40
C ILE A 129 -31.60 -6.36 -3.15
N ASN A 130 -30.85 -7.45 -3.23
CA ASN A 130 -31.41 -8.78 -2.99
C ASN A 130 -31.90 -8.93 -1.53
N VAL A 131 -31.12 -8.49 -0.55
CA VAL A 131 -31.57 -8.51 0.85
C VAL A 131 -32.85 -7.69 1.03
N LEU A 132 -32.96 -6.52 0.41
CA LEU A 132 -34.16 -5.68 0.47
C LEU A 132 -35.39 -6.38 -0.11
N ILE A 133 -35.27 -7.00 -1.30
CA ILE A 133 -36.36 -7.74 -1.94
C ILE A 133 -36.86 -8.88 -1.04
N LEU A 134 -35.96 -9.69 -0.48
CA LEU A 134 -36.32 -10.76 0.48
C LEU A 134 -37.08 -10.22 1.68
N THR A 135 -36.58 -9.14 2.28
CA THR A 135 -37.20 -8.56 3.48
C THR A 135 -38.55 -7.90 3.22
N ALA A 136 -38.84 -7.55 1.96
CA ALA A 136 -40.13 -7.01 1.53
C ALA A 136 -41.15 -8.11 1.16
N GLY A 137 -40.82 -9.39 1.37
CA GLY A 137 -41.67 -10.51 1.00
C GLY A 137 -41.69 -10.80 -0.50
N GLY A 138 -40.72 -10.28 -1.26
CA GLY A 138 -40.57 -10.57 -2.68
C GLY A 138 -39.98 -11.96 -2.92
N ASP A 139 -40.49 -12.65 -3.95
CA ASP A 139 -39.92 -13.91 -4.42
C ASP A 139 -38.75 -13.68 -5.39
N PHE A 140 -37.79 -14.60 -5.35
CA PHE A 140 -36.68 -14.61 -6.30
C PHE A 140 -36.85 -15.65 -7.39
N HIS A 141 -36.99 -15.17 -8.61
CA HIS A 141 -36.76 -15.99 -9.79
C HIS A 141 -35.38 -15.71 -10.34
N VAL A 142 -34.45 -16.63 -10.10
CA VAL A 142 -33.12 -16.60 -10.73
C VAL A 142 -33.28 -17.14 -12.14
N GLU A 143 -33.35 -16.25 -13.12
CA GLU A 143 -33.31 -16.66 -14.53
C GLU A 143 -31.89 -17.10 -14.89
N GLY A 144 -31.77 -18.34 -15.35
CA GLY A 144 -30.49 -18.88 -15.80
C GLY A 144 -30.01 -18.15 -17.05
N SER A 145 -28.85 -17.51 -16.97
CA SER A 145 -28.20 -16.94 -18.15
C SER A 145 -27.91 -18.05 -19.18
N PRO A 146 -28.27 -17.86 -20.47
CA PRO A 146 -27.89 -18.78 -21.54
C PRO A 146 -26.37 -19.00 -21.63
N PHE A 147 -25.59 -18.05 -21.10
CA PHE A 147 -24.13 -18.05 -21.08
C PHE A 147 -23.54 -18.20 -19.67
N TRP A 148 -24.23 -18.90 -18.77
CA TRP A 148 -23.83 -19.04 -17.36
C TRP A 148 -22.36 -19.49 -17.18
N VAL A 149 -21.84 -20.39 -18.03
CA VAL A 149 -20.44 -20.82 -18.00
C VAL A 149 -19.48 -19.66 -18.27
N VAL A 150 -19.78 -18.82 -19.28
CA VAL A 150 -18.98 -17.65 -19.64
C VAL A 150 -19.02 -16.63 -18.51
N THR A 151 -20.18 -16.41 -17.90
CA THR A 151 -20.35 -15.49 -16.77
C THR A 151 -19.55 -15.96 -15.56
N ILE A 152 -19.62 -17.24 -15.18
CA ILE A 152 -18.83 -17.80 -14.07
C ILE A 152 -17.33 -17.73 -14.39
N ALA A 153 -16.91 -18.10 -15.59
CA ALA A 153 -15.51 -18.02 -16.01
C ALA A 153 -14.97 -16.58 -15.94
N TYR A 154 -15.74 -15.60 -16.42
CA TYR A 154 -15.41 -14.19 -16.32
C TYR A 154 -15.22 -13.77 -14.86
N TRP A 155 -16.16 -14.09 -13.98
CA TRP A 155 -16.08 -13.74 -12.58
C TRP A 155 -14.91 -14.42 -11.86
N MET A 156 -14.64 -15.70 -12.13
CA MET A 156 -13.47 -16.40 -11.58
C MET A 156 -12.16 -15.72 -12.01
N VAL A 157 -12.04 -15.36 -13.29
CA VAL A 157 -10.85 -14.67 -13.80
C VAL A 157 -10.71 -13.29 -13.18
N VAL A 158 -11.79 -12.50 -13.11
CA VAL A 158 -11.75 -11.15 -12.53
C VAL A 158 -11.43 -11.20 -11.04
N TRP A 159 -12.15 -11.99 -10.25
CA TRP A 159 -11.94 -12.11 -8.80
C TRP A 159 -10.64 -12.83 -8.42
N GLY A 160 -10.01 -13.57 -9.32
CA GLY A 160 -8.66 -14.10 -9.13
C GLY A 160 -7.57 -13.11 -9.54
N LEU A 161 -7.61 -12.66 -10.80
CA LEU A 161 -6.53 -11.91 -11.45
C LEU A 161 -6.40 -10.49 -10.91
N VAL A 162 -7.51 -9.80 -10.69
CA VAL A 162 -7.51 -8.39 -10.25
C VAL A 162 -6.89 -8.25 -8.85
N PRO A 163 -7.36 -8.96 -7.80
CA PRO A 163 -6.74 -8.85 -6.48
C PRO A 163 -5.32 -9.42 -6.46
N TYR A 164 -5.03 -10.50 -7.20
CA TYR A 164 -3.66 -11.00 -7.34
C TYR A 164 -2.71 -9.92 -7.90
N SER A 165 -3.12 -9.25 -8.98
CA SER A 165 -2.34 -8.20 -9.62
C SER A 165 -2.10 -7.03 -8.68
N PHE A 166 -3.16 -6.56 -8.00
CA PHE A 166 -3.07 -5.51 -7.00
C PHE A 166 -2.08 -5.86 -5.88
N ILE A 167 -2.24 -7.03 -5.24
CA ILE A 167 -1.39 -7.47 -4.13
C ILE A 167 0.06 -7.62 -4.58
N LYS A 168 0.30 -8.22 -5.76
CA LYS A 168 1.65 -8.46 -6.28
C LYS A 168 2.37 -7.15 -6.62
N LEU A 169 1.69 -6.22 -7.28
CA LEU A 169 2.23 -4.89 -7.59
C LEU A 169 2.51 -4.09 -6.33
N TYR A 170 1.60 -4.08 -5.35
CA TYR A 170 1.84 -3.43 -4.05
C TYR A 170 3.07 -4.02 -3.35
N ARG A 171 3.17 -5.35 -3.27
CA ARG A 171 4.32 -6.02 -2.62
C ARG A 171 5.63 -5.72 -3.35
N SER A 172 5.60 -5.57 -4.67
CA SER A 172 6.79 -5.17 -5.46
C SER A 172 7.17 -3.73 -5.19
N LEU A 173 6.22 -2.78 -5.25
CA LEU A 173 6.46 -1.37 -4.96
C LEU A 173 7.01 -1.17 -3.54
N ARG A 174 6.47 -1.90 -2.56
CA ARG A 174 7.00 -1.91 -1.19
C ARG A 174 8.44 -2.42 -1.17
N ARG A 175 8.78 -3.49 -1.88
CA ARG A 175 10.17 -3.97 -1.94
C ARG A 175 11.12 -3.01 -2.66
N LEU A 176 10.67 -2.30 -3.69
CA LEU A 176 11.52 -1.33 -4.39
C LEU A 176 11.78 -0.07 -3.56
N LYS A 177 10.77 0.42 -2.83
CA LYS A 177 10.93 1.59 -1.95
C LYS A 177 11.66 1.26 -0.65
N PHE A 178 11.34 0.12 -0.04
CA PHE A 178 11.87 -0.25 1.27
C PHE A 178 13.08 -1.19 1.18
N GLY A 179 13.11 -2.15 0.25
CA GLY A 179 14.24 -3.10 0.13
C GLY A 179 15.57 -2.43 -0.19
N THR A 180 15.55 -1.36 -1.00
CA THR A 180 16.73 -0.50 -1.25
C THR A 180 17.17 0.26 0.02
N ARG A 181 16.22 0.58 0.92
CA ARG A 181 16.44 1.34 2.17
C ARG A 181 16.64 0.45 3.41
N THR A 182 16.32 -0.84 3.35
CA THR A 182 16.44 -1.79 4.46
C THR A 182 17.86 -2.37 4.54
N ASN A 183 18.58 -2.41 3.42
CA ASN A 183 19.98 -2.86 3.39
C ASN A 183 20.95 -1.88 4.08
N GLN A 184 20.58 -0.62 4.29
CA GLN A 184 21.42 0.37 4.99
C GLN A 184 21.13 0.46 6.51
N THR A 185 20.10 -0.22 7.03
CA THR A 185 19.74 -0.10 8.46
C THR A 185 19.16 -1.40 9.04
N SER A 186 19.49 -2.54 8.42
CA SER A 186 19.29 -3.83 9.06
C SER A 186 20.51 -4.13 9.91
N GLU A 187 20.51 -3.62 11.15
CA GLU A 187 20.85 -4.54 12.22
C GLU A 187 19.98 -5.77 11.98
N LYS A 188 20.60 -6.88 11.56
CA LYS A 188 19.97 -8.20 11.64
C LYS A 188 19.30 -8.24 13.01
N PRO A 189 18.00 -8.55 13.14
CA PRO A 189 17.50 -8.94 14.44
C PRO A 189 18.43 -10.08 14.85
N ALA A 190 19.21 -9.87 15.91
CA ALA A 190 19.95 -10.96 16.54
C ALA A 190 18.97 -12.13 16.67
N GLU A 191 19.43 -13.36 16.45
CA GLU A 191 18.62 -14.56 16.60
C GLU A 191 17.81 -14.45 17.89
N THR A 192 16.49 -14.22 17.77
CA THR A 192 15.68 -13.81 18.92
C THR A 192 14.47 -14.72 19.02
N THR A 193 14.56 -15.61 19.99
CA THR A 193 13.59 -16.61 20.47
C THR A 193 12.38 -16.02 21.22
N GLY A 194 12.15 -14.70 21.13
CA GLY A 194 11.06 -14.01 21.83
C GLY A 194 9.68 -14.27 21.22
N ARG A 195 8.64 -14.35 22.06
CA ARG A 195 7.25 -14.53 21.62
C ARG A 195 6.79 -13.31 20.80
N THR A 196 6.03 -13.55 19.73
CA THR A 196 5.46 -12.49 18.90
C THR A 196 4.04 -12.14 19.34
N LEU A 197 3.76 -10.85 19.51
CA LEU A 197 2.43 -10.34 19.88
C LEU A 197 1.82 -9.57 18.70
N THR A 198 0.60 -9.92 18.31
CA THR A 198 -0.13 -9.21 17.25
C THR A 198 -1.29 -8.41 17.85
N LYS A 199 -1.39 -7.13 17.51
CA LYS A 199 -2.50 -6.25 17.92
C LYS A 199 -3.12 -5.56 16.71
N TRP A 200 -4.44 -5.41 16.75
CA TRP A 200 -5.21 -4.70 15.73
C TRP A 200 -5.60 -3.31 16.22
N LYS A 201 -5.46 -2.31 15.36
CA LYS A 201 -5.86 -0.92 15.60
C LYS A 201 -6.61 -0.39 14.38
N PHE A 202 -7.91 -0.20 14.53
CA PHE A 202 -8.78 0.39 13.52
C PHE A 202 -8.98 1.88 13.80
N GLY A 203 -9.04 2.70 12.73
CA GLY A 203 -9.35 4.13 12.82
C GLY A 203 -8.31 4.97 13.60
N TRP A 204 -7.07 4.51 13.70
CA TRP A 204 -6.00 5.26 14.38
C TRP A 204 -5.65 6.57 13.65
N ASN A 205 -5.88 6.64 12.34
CA ASN A 205 -5.67 7.81 11.50
C ASN A 205 -6.56 9.01 11.88
N TYR A 206 -7.66 8.78 12.60
CA TYR A 206 -8.51 9.84 13.13
C TYR A 206 -8.04 10.39 14.49
N ALA A 207 -7.07 9.72 15.13
CA ALA A 207 -6.43 10.13 16.38
C ALA A 207 -4.97 9.64 16.42
N PRO A 208 -4.10 10.16 15.52
CA PRO A 208 -2.73 9.67 15.36
C PRO A 208 -1.91 9.82 16.64
N ASP A 209 -2.16 10.88 17.43
CA ASP A 209 -1.52 11.11 18.73
C ASP A 209 -1.73 9.96 19.72
N LYS A 210 -2.92 9.34 19.72
CA LYS A 210 -3.20 8.17 20.55
C LYS A 210 -2.49 6.92 20.06
N LEU A 211 -2.25 6.81 18.76
CA LEU A 211 -1.44 5.72 18.20
C LEU A 211 0.01 5.86 18.62
N GLU A 212 0.58 7.06 18.47
CA GLU A 212 1.96 7.35 18.86
C GLU A 212 2.19 6.99 20.33
N GLN A 213 1.34 7.49 21.22
CA GLN A 213 1.41 7.17 22.65
C GLN A 213 1.27 5.67 22.94
N TRP A 214 0.38 4.99 22.23
CA TRP A 214 0.19 3.55 22.38
C TRP A 214 1.43 2.77 21.92
N LEU A 215 2.05 3.14 20.80
CA LEU A 215 3.29 2.52 20.31
C LEU A 215 4.44 2.76 21.29
N MET A 216 4.61 3.99 21.78
CA MET A 216 5.61 4.33 22.79
C MET A 216 5.42 3.51 24.07
N LYS A 217 4.17 3.31 24.52
CA LYS A 217 3.85 2.49 25.69
C LYS A 217 4.23 1.02 25.46
N MET A 218 3.98 0.48 24.27
CA MET A 218 4.36 -0.90 23.93
C MET A 218 5.87 -1.09 24.00
N GLU A 219 6.67 -0.18 23.41
CA GLU A 219 8.14 -0.25 23.47
C GLU A 219 8.67 -0.15 24.91
N LYS A 220 8.09 0.73 25.73
CA LYS A 220 8.45 0.84 27.16
C LYS A 220 8.10 -0.40 27.97
N SER A 221 7.11 -1.17 27.53
CA SER A 221 6.75 -2.46 28.14
C SER A 221 7.57 -3.63 27.59
N GLY A 222 8.61 -3.38 26.78
CA GLY A 222 9.44 -4.43 26.17
C GLY A 222 8.82 -5.08 24.93
N TYR A 223 7.77 -4.51 24.36
CA TYR A 223 7.18 -4.97 23.11
C TYR A 223 7.63 -4.08 21.96
N ASN A 224 8.65 -4.54 21.24
CA ASN A 224 9.30 -3.78 20.20
C ASN A 224 8.57 -3.96 18.87
N LEU A 225 8.20 -2.86 18.21
CA LEU A 225 7.45 -2.91 16.96
C LEU A 225 8.33 -3.44 15.84
N MET A 226 7.94 -4.59 15.31
CA MET A 226 8.63 -5.25 14.19
C MET A 226 8.06 -4.83 12.86
N ARG A 227 6.74 -4.90 12.73
CA ARG A 227 6.10 -4.74 11.42
C ARG A 227 4.67 -4.25 11.53
N ILE A 228 4.33 -3.38 10.59
CA ILE A 228 2.95 -2.98 10.30
C ILE A 228 2.52 -3.62 8.98
N ASN A 229 1.29 -4.17 8.97
CA ASN A 229 0.73 -4.77 7.77
C ASN A 229 0.49 -3.74 6.65
N MET A 230 0.14 -4.25 5.47
CA MET A 230 -0.11 -3.43 4.27
C MET A 230 -1.19 -2.35 4.46
N PHE A 231 -2.21 -2.62 5.27
CA PHE A 231 -3.35 -1.72 5.46
C PHE A 231 -3.19 -0.78 6.65
N GLY A 232 -2.07 -0.88 7.39
CA GLY A 232 -1.85 -0.09 8.60
C GLY A 232 -2.70 -0.52 9.80
N LEU A 233 -3.41 -1.65 9.74
CA LEU A 233 -4.38 -2.04 10.78
C LEU A 233 -3.81 -3.05 11.78
N ARG A 234 -2.79 -3.83 11.38
CA ARG A 234 -2.22 -4.91 12.19
C ARG A 234 -0.76 -4.61 12.50
N PHE A 235 -0.47 -4.53 13.80
CA PHE A 235 0.84 -4.22 14.36
C PHE A 235 1.40 -5.49 15.00
N GLN A 236 2.58 -5.90 14.55
CA GLN A 236 3.31 -7.06 15.06
C GLN A 236 4.47 -6.58 15.92
N PHE A 237 4.49 -7.04 17.15
CA PHE A 237 5.50 -6.76 18.15
C PHE A 237 6.27 -8.03 18.48
N GLN A 238 7.50 -7.84 18.93
CA GLN A 238 8.34 -8.89 19.48
C GLN A 238 8.71 -8.52 20.90
N GLU A 239 8.65 -9.51 21.80
CA GLU A 239 9.14 -9.36 23.16
C GLU A 239 10.67 -9.15 23.14
N GLY A 240 11.12 -8.12 23.82
CA GLY A 240 12.51 -7.70 23.87
C GLY A 240 12.76 -6.72 25.02
N THR A 241 13.94 -6.10 25.03
CA THR A 241 14.26 -5.11 26.06
C THR A 241 13.43 -3.85 25.87
N PRO A 242 12.96 -3.23 26.97
CA PRO A 242 12.31 -1.92 26.93
C PRO A 242 13.14 -0.88 26.21
N LYS A 243 12.55 -0.20 25.22
CA LYS A 243 13.22 0.85 24.42
C LYS A 243 12.49 2.18 24.53
N GLN A 244 13.26 3.25 24.44
CA GLN A 244 12.74 4.61 24.30
C GLN A 244 12.73 4.98 22.83
N ILE A 245 11.58 4.81 22.20
CA ILE A 245 11.35 5.13 20.79
C ILE A 245 10.18 6.11 20.71
N SER A 246 10.42 7.26 20.06
CA SER A 246 9.40 8.22 19.68
C SER A 246 8.78 7.79 18.36
N TYR A 247 7.45 7.85 18.28
CA TYR A 247 6.71 7.58 17.06
C TYR A 247 6.04 8.86 16.57
N CYS A 248 6.05 9.06 15.26
CA CYS A 248 5.31 10.16 14.63
C CYS A 248 4.49 9.63 13.45
N ALA A 249 3.18 9.82 13.51
CA ALA A 249 2.23 9.49 12.46
C ALA A 249 1.93 10.75 11.64
N ASP A 250 2.46 10.80 10.42
CA ASP A 250 2.39 11.97 9.55
C ASP A 250 1.55 11.71 8.29
N TYR A 251 0.50 12.51 8.13
CA TYR A 251 -0.28 12.67 6.91
C TYR A 251 0.36 13.63 5.87
N GLN A 252 0.86 13.06 4.76
CA GLN A 252 1.51 13.78 3.66
C GLN A 252 0.64 13.78 2.40
N ASN A 253 0.39 14.95 1.79
CA ASN A 253 -0.31 14.98 0.49
C ASN A 253 0.66 14.92 -0.71
N SER A 254 1.92 15.31 -0.49
CA SER A 254 2.95 15.46 -1.53
C SER A 254 3.78 14.18 -1.69
N HIS A 255 4.08 13.83 -2.94
CA HIS A 255 4.96 12.72 -3.33
C HIS A 255 6.38 13.22 -3.63
N GLN A 256 6.89 14.19 -2.86
CA GLN A 256 8.30 14.58 -3.02
C GLN A 256 9.17 13.42 -2.53
N PRO A 257 9.98 12.77 -3.40
CA PRO A 257 10.88 11.70 -3.00
C PRO A 257 11.81 12.15 -1.86
N ASP A 258 12.27 13.39 -1.96
CA ASP A 258 13.16 14.09 -1.04
C ASP A 258 12.64 14.13 0.40
N TYR A 259 11.32 14.13 0.61
CA TYR A 259 10.71 14.14 1.95
C TYR A 259 11.16 12.93 2.78
N PHE A 260 11.15 11.74 2.19
CA PHE A 260 11.52 10.53 2.93
C PHE A 260 13.02 10.47 3.20
N ASP A 261 13.83 10.92 2.25
CA ASP A 261 15.29 10.90 2.39
C ASP A 261 15.76 11.91 3.44
N MET A 262 15.16 13.10 3.48
CA MET A 262 15.45 14.12 4.51
C MET A 262 15.20 13.61 5.94
N HIS A 263 14.05 12.96 6.18
CA HIS A 263 13.75 12.43 7.52
C HIS A 263 14.63 11.25 7.90
N GLN A 264 14.99 10.40 6.93
CA GLN A 264 15.90 9.28 7.17
C GLN A 264 17.32 9.77 7.51
N GLN A 265 17.80 10.80 6.80
CA GLN A 265 19.07 11.48 7.13
C GLN A 265 19.05 12.11 8.53
N ALA A 266 17.88 12.59 8.98
CA ALA A 266 17.69 13.10 10.36
C ALA A 266 17.56 11.98 11.43
N GLY A 267 17.80 10.72 11.07
CA GLY A 267 17.77 9.57 11.96
C GLY A 267 16.39 8.97 12.22
N TRP A 268 15.37 9.34 11.44
CA TRP A 268 14.03 8.73 11.54
C TRP A 268 13.94 7.46 10.69
N ARG A 269 13.44 6.39 11.30
CA ARG A 269 13.16 5.11 10.64
C ARG A 269 11.70 5.04 10.19
N LEU A 270 11.47 4.82 8.90
CA LEU A 270 10.11 4.64 8.35
C LEU A 270 9.57 3.23 8.65
N MET A 271 8.55 3.13 9.51
CA MET A 271 7.93 1.86 9.90
C MET A 271 6.74 1.46 9.01
N TYR A 272 6.02 2.45 8.50
CA TYR A 272 4.87 2.26 7.63
C TYR A 272 4.72 3.45 6.69
N SER A 273 4.31 3.18 5.45
CA SER A 273 3.77 4.20 4.56
C SER A 273 2.57 3.63 3.82
N SER A 274 1.53 4.44 3.72
CA SER A 274 0.34 4.16 2.92
C SER A 274 0.39 4.97 1.64
N GLU A 275 0.14 4.29 0.53
CA GLU A 275 0.05 4.90 -0.81
C GLU A 275 -1.41 4.98 -1.28
N ALA A 276 -2.37 4.69 -0.41
CA ALA A 276 -3.79 4.74 -0.77
C ALA A 276 -4.22 6.17 -1.11
N PHE A 277 -5.05 6.31 -2.16
CA PHE A 277 -5.51 7.60 -2.70
C PHE A 277 -6.09 8.54 -1.63
N LEU A 278 -6.78 7.99 -0.62
CA LEU A 278 -7.47 8.75 0.44
C LEU A 278 -6.74 8.72 1.80
N SER A 279 -5.60 8.05 1.91
CA SER A 279 -4.96 7.81 3.20
C SER A 279 -3.44 7.71 3.03
N LYS A 280 -2.77 8.86 2.89
CA LYS A 280 -1.32 8.96 2.71
C LYS A 280 -0.61 9.19 4.06
N TRP A 281 -0.63 8.16 4.90
CA TRP A 281 0.02 8.19 6.20
C TRP A 281 1.38 7.54 6.17
N ALA A 282 2.35 8.15 6.83
CA ALA A 282 3.65 7.57 7.18
C ALA A 282 3.75 7.44 8.72
N ILE A 283 4.35 6.36 9.20
CA ILE A 283 4.70 6.20 10.62
C ILE A 283 6.21 6.13 10.71
N TRP A 284 6.78 7.11 11.40
CA TRP A 284 8.20 7.26 11.65
C TRP A 284 8.53 6.86 13.09
N ALA A 285 9.73 6.32 13.31
CA ALA A 285 10.25 5.92 14.60
C ALA A 285 11.66 6.47 14.80
N LYS A 286 11.97 7.02 15.97
CA LYS A 286 13.33 7.47 16.32
C LYS A 286 13.65 7.13 17.77
N ALA A 287 14.75 6.44 17.99
CA ALA A 287 15.24 6.13 19.33
C ALA A 287 15.81 7.39 20.00
N TYR A 288 15.71 7.46 21.32
CA TYR A 288 16.24 8.57 22.13
C TYR A 288 16.68 8.05 23.51
N GLN A 289 17.50 8.81 24.24
CA GLN A 289 18.00 8.36 25.54
C GLN A 289 17.06 8.67 26.70
N ALA A 290 17.22 7.91 27.80
CA ALA A 290 16.49 8.15 29.03
C ALA A 290 16.87 9.51 29.64
N GLY A 291 15.90 10.43 29.68
CA GLY A 291 16.10 11.79 30.19
C GLY A 291 16.12 12.87 29.09
N GLU A 292 16.20 12.47 27.82
CA GLU A 292 16.05 13.40 26.69
C GLU A 292 14.57 13.64 26.37
N ALA A 293 14.27 14.86 25.87
CA ALA A 293 12.95 15.14 25.33
C ALA A 293 12.67 14.26 24.10
N PRO A 294 11.47 13.65 23.98
CA PRO A 294 11.14 12.83 22.83
C PRO A 294 11.32 13.61 21.52
N PRO A 295 12.10 13.10 20.55
CA PRO A 295 12.31 13.80 19.30
C PRO A 295 10.98 13.98 18.58
N GLN A 296 10.76 15.19 18.06
CA GLN A 296 9.59 15.55 17.27
C GLN A 296 9.97 15.61 15.80
N LEU A 297 9.10 15.10 14.92
CA LEU A 297 9.35 15.11 13.47
C LEU A 297 9.33 16.55 12.92
N TYR A 298 8.54 17.42 13.54
CA TYR A 298 8.44 18.84 13.21
C TYR A 298 8.82 19.67 14.42
N SER A 299 9.74 20.60 14.23
CA SER A 299 10.16 21.55 15.28
C SER A 299 9.20 22.74 15.43
N ASP A 300 8.39 23.02 14.41
CA ASP A 300 7.45 24.15 14.41
C ASP A 300 6.01 23.72 14.69
N ASN A 301 5.51 24.23 15.80
CA ASN A 301 4.13 24.17 16.27
C ASN A 301 3.08 24.59 15.21
N LYS A 302 3.40 25.54 14.31
CA LYS A 302 2.52 25.95 13.21
C LYS A 302 2.26 24.81 12.23
N HIS A 303 3.27 23.99 11.95
CA HIS A 303 3.14 22.84 11.07
C HIS A 303 2.20 21.79 11.65
N MET A 304 2.31 21.49 12.96
CA MET A 304 1.42 20.56 13.65
C MET A 304 -0.04 21.02 13.63
N ARG A 305 -0.31 22.31 13.85
CA ARG A 305 -1.67 22.86 13.79
C ARG A 305 -2.25 22.80 12.37
N LYS A 306 -1.46 23.18 11.36
CA LYS A 306 -1.86 23.10 9.95
C LYS A 306 -2.16 21.65 9.54
N HIS A 307 -1.35 20.72 10.02
CA HIS A 307 -1.52 19.29 9.84
C HIS A 307 -2.84 18.78 10.40
N ALA A 308 -3.09 19.01 11.68
CA ALA A 308 -4.31 18.56 12.36
C ALA A 308 -5.57 19.21 11.76
N ARG A 309 -5.51 20.49 11.38
CA ARG A 309 -6.60 21.18 10.68
C ARG A 309 -6.90 20.53 9.33
N ARG A 310 -5.87 20.16 8.57
CA ARG A 310 -6.04 19.51 7.26
C ARG A 310 -6.74 18.17 7.38
N ILE A 311 -6.35 17.34 8.36
CA ILE A 311 -7.01 16.05 8.62
C ILE A 311 -8.49 16.27 8.95
N LEU A 312 -8.80 17.25 9.82
CA LEU A 312 -10.18 17.58 10.16
C LEU A 312 -11.00 18.01 8.95
N ILE A 313 -10.49 18.94 8.13
CA ILE A 313 -11.20 19.42 6.94
C ILE A 313 -11.44 18.28 5.94
N THR A 314 -10.42 17.43 5.72
CA THR A 314 -10.54 16.27 4.82
C THR A 314 -11.63 15.31 5.30
N ASN A 315 -11.64 14.99 6.59
CA ASN A 315 -12.64 14.10 7.18
C ASN A 315 -14.05 14.72 7.16
N LEU A 316 -14.17 16.03 7.40
CA LEU A 316 -15.46 16.75 7.29
C LEU A 316 -16.00 16.69 5.87
N ALA A 317 -15.18 17.02 4.87
CA ALA A 317 -15.57 16.98 3.47
C ALA A 317 -15.98 15.58 3.01
N LEU A 318 -15.41 14.53 3.61
CA LEU A 318 -15.74 13.15 3.28
C LEU A 318 -17.01 12.65 3.99
N PHE A 319 -17.12 12.84 5.31
CA PHE A 319 -18.17 12.18 6.10
C PHE A 319 -19.46 12.98 6.23
N VAL A 320 -19.41 14.32 6.17
CA VAL A 320 -20.64 15.13 6.29
C VAL A 320 -21.61 14.87 5.15
N PRO A 321 -21.20 14.86 3.86
CA PRO A 321 -22.12 14.53 2.76
C PRO A 321 -22.71 13.13 2.90
N ILE A 322 -21.91 12.16 3.35
CA ILE A 322 -22.36 10.77 3.57
C ILE A 322 -23.45 10.72 4.65
N ILE A 323 -23.24 11.39 5.79
CA ILE A 323 -24.25 11.47 6.86
C ILE A 323 -25.54 12.12 6.36
N VAL A 324 -25.43 13.23 5.61
CA VAL A 324 -26.58 13.93 5.03
C VAL A 324 -27.36 13.04 4.07
N ILE A 325 -26.67 12.29 3.20
CA ILE A 325 -27.29 11.33 2.29
C ILE A 325 -28.07 10.25 3.07
N TYR A 326 -27.49 9.68 4.12
CA TYR A 326 -28.18 8.67 4.91
C TYR A 326 -29.39 9.22 5.68
N ILE A 327 -29.31 10.45 6.19
CA ILE A 327 -30.47 11.12 6.79
C ILE A 327 -31.58 11.32 5.73
N ALA A 328 -31.22 11.76 4.52
CA ALA A 328 -32.18 11.92 3.43
C ALA A 328 -32.82 10.58 3.02
N LEU A 329 -32.08 9.47 3.03
CA LEU A 329 -32.61 8.14 2.76
C LEU A 329 -33.61 7.69 3.83
N ILE A 330 -33.35 7.97 5.11
CA ILE A 330 -34.32 7.71 6.19
C ILE A 330 -35.58 8.54 5.98
N GLN A 331 -35.45 9.84 5.67
CA GLN A 331 -36.60 10.71 5.38
C GLN A 331 -37.41 10.21 4.19
N MET A 332 -36.75 9.77 3.12
CA MET A 332 -37.42 9.18 1.96
C MET A 332 -38.18 7.90 2.33
N ASN A 333 -37.62 7.05 3.18
CA ASN A 333 -38.28 5.83 3.65
C ASN A 333 -39.54 6.16 4.50
N ILE A 334 -39.44 7.14 5.39
CA ILE A 334 -40.59 7.63 6.18
C ILE A 334 -41.67 8.21 5.27
N ASN A 335 -41.29 9.05 4.30
CA ASN A 335 -42.23 9.65 3.36
C ASN A 335 -42.94 8.60 2.52
N MET A 336 -42.21 7.60 2.00
CA MET A 336 -42.80 6.50 1.23
C MET A 336 -43.82 5.69 2.05
N ALA A 337 -43.53 5.43 3.32
CA ALA A 337 -44.47 4.74 4.21
C ALA A 337 -45.75 5.57 4.43
N GLN A 338 -45.59 6.89 4.60
CA GLN A 338 -46.71 7.80 4.83
C GLN A 338 -47.56 8.06 3.58
N THR A 339 -46.95 8.18 2.39
CA THR A 339 -47.65 8.57 1.15
C THR A 339 -48.23 7.39 0.38
N HIS A 340 -47.57 6.23 0.40
CA HIS A 340 -47.98 5.06 -0.38
C HIS A 340 -48.55 3.93 0.48
N GLY A 341 -48.71 4.13 1.79
CA GLY A 341 -49.24 3.13 2.71
C GLY A 341 -48.37 1.88 2.83
N LEU A 342 -47.08 1.99 2.48
CA LEU A 342 -46.10 0.92 2.61
C LEU A 342 -45.67 0.78 4.06
N ASP A 343 -45.39 -0.46 4.49
CA ASP A 343 -44.86 -0.70 5.83
C ASP A 343 -43.45 -0.09 5.99
N MET A 344 -43.23 0.53 7.15
CA MET A 344 -41.95 1.13 7.48
C MET A 344 -40.89 0.03 7.69
N ASN A 345 -39.82 0.05 6.89
CA ASN A 345 -38.75 -0.93 6.99
C ASN A 345 -37.79 -0.56 8.15
N TRP A 346 -38.17 -0.97 9.36
CA TRP A 346 -37.41 -0.68 10.59
C TRP A 346 -35.99 -1.25 10.59
N ILE A 347 -35.76 -2.39 9.92
CA ILE A 347 -34.44 -2.99 9.78
C ILE A 347 -33.52 -2.05 8.98
N LEU A 348 -34.02 -1.54 7.85
CA LEU A 348 -33.29 -0.56 7.05
C LEU A 348 -32.99 0.71 7.86
N VAL A 349 -33.99 1.27 8.57
CA VAL A 349 -33.79 2.46 9.40
C VAL A 349 -32.72 2.23 10.47
N PHE A 350 -32.75 1.09 11.16
CA PHE A 350 -31.75 0.74 12.16
C PHE A 350 -30.34 0.66 11.58
N LEU A 351 -30.18 0.01 10.42
CA LEU A 351 -28.90 -0.09 9.71
C LEU A 351 -28.37 1.29 9.30
N LEU A 352 -29.23 2.16 8.75
CA LEU A 352 -28.84 3.51 8.36
C LEU A 352 -28.44 4.37 9.57
N CYS A 353 -29.18 4.29 10.68
CA CYS A 353 -28.83 4.94 11.94
C CYS A 353 -27.47 4.46 12.47
N PHE A 354 -27.20 3.15 12.42
CA PHE A 354 -25.92 2.58 12.83
C PHE A 354 -24.76 3.17 12.01
N ILE A 355 -24.92 3.27 10.68
CA ILE A 355 -23.93 3.85 9.78
C ILE A 355 -23.69 5.35 10.11
N ILE A 356 -24.76 6.11 10.35
CA ILE A 356 -24.66 7.53 10.73
C ILE A 356 -23.84 7.67 12.03
N ILE A 357 -24.13 6.85 13.04
CA ILE A 357 -23.42 6.86 14.33
C ILE A 357 -21.93 6.54 14.13
N GLU A 358 -21.60 5.56 13.29
CA GLU A 358 -20.21 5.21 12.98
C GLU A 358 -19.44 6.41 12.41
N TYR A 359 -19.95 7.03 11.35
CA TYR A 359 -19.30 8.20 10.74
C TYR A 359 -19.24 9.40 11.69
N ALA A 360 -20.27 9.62 12.52
CA ALA A 360 -20.26 10.66 13.54
C ALA A 360 -19.14 10.43 14.57
N ILE A 361 -18.95 9.19 15.04
CA ILE A 361 -17.85 8.83 15.96
C ILE A 361 -16.48 9.14 15.33
N LEU A 362 -16.29 8.84 14.04
CA LEU A 362 -15.03 9.13 13.33
C LEU A 362 -14.77 10.64 13.22
N LEU A 363 -15.81 11.42 12.91
CA LEU A 363 -15.74 12.89 12.89
C LEU A 363 -15.39 13.46 14.26
N ILE A 364 -16.05 12.97 15.32
CA ILE A 364 -15.76 13.40 16.70
C ILE A 364 -14.31 13.08 17.06
N LYS A 365 -13.79 11.90 16.72
CA LYS A 365 -12.38 11.55 16.96
C LYS A 365 -11.43 12.55 16.28
N SER A 366 -11.69 12.87 15.02
CA SER A 366 -10.90 13.84 14.25
C SER A 366 -10.97 15.25 14.84
N LEU A 367 -12.15 15.68 15.30
CA LEU A 367 -12.33 16.98 15.95
C LEU A 367 -11.60 17.04 17.30
N LEU A 368 -11.72 16.00 18.11
CA LEU A 368 -11.03 15.92 19.39
C LEU A 368 -9.52 15.89 19.20
N TYR A 369 -9.01 15.24 18.15
CA TYR A 369 -7.59 15.30 17.78
C TYR A 369 -7.15 16.72 17.47
N TYR A 370 -7.87 17.43 16.61
CA TYR A 370 -7.58 18.84 16.31
C TYR A 370 -7.59 19.72 17.57
N ARG A 371 -8.58 19.54 18.46
CA ARG A 371 -8.66 20.27 19.73
C ARG A 371 -7.46 19.97 20.64
N ARG A 372 -7.01 18.72 20.73
CA ARG A 372 -5.82 18.34 21.52
C ARG A 372 -4.54 18.95 20.96
N VAL A 373 -4.37 18.95 19.65
CA VAL A 373 -3.20 19.59 19.01
C VAL A 373 -3.24 21.11 19.21
N LYS A 374 -4.41 21.74 19.07
CA LYS A 374 -4.57 23.17 19.32
C LYS A 374 -4.13 23.54 20.74
N LYS A 375 -4.63 22.82 21.77
CA LYS A 375 -4.28 23.01 23.19
C LYS A 375 -2.82 22.73 23.56
N ARG A 376 -2.06 22.01 22.74
CA ARG A 376 -0.62 21.77 22.96
C ARG A 376 0.25 22.87 22.35
N VAL A 377 -0.31 23.65 21.43
CA VAL A 377 0.40 24.64 20.63
C VAL A 377 0.07 26.07 21.06
N ASP A 378 -1.16 26.30 21.55
CA ASP A 378 -1.49 27.48 22.37
C ASP A 378 -0.97 27.24 23.79
#